data_AF-A0A317YS77-F1
#
_entry.id   AF-A0A317YS77-F1
#
_cell.length_a   1.000
_cell.length_b   1.000
_cell.length_c   1.000
_cell.angle_alpha   90.00
_cell.angle_beta   90.00
_cell.angle_gamma   90.00
#
_symmetry.space_group_name_H-M   'P 1'
#
loop_
_entity.id
_entity.type
_entity.pdbx_description
1 polymer ?
#
loop_
_entity_poly.entity_id
_entity_poly.type
_entity_poly.pdbx_seq_one_letter_code
_entity_poly.pdbx_strand_id
1 'polypeptide(L)'
;MLKEAQAFIKQMYDELDLSTTERDARLAEIEQAIHTTGTYQHTTDELTYGARVAWRHSNRCIGRLFWESLKVIDARDIKEETPFLESIESHIKTATNDGRIKPCITIYAQSDEEGPQIWNNQLIRYAGYDDKGDPSEKSITKLAQHLGWTGAHTDFDVLPLIYQLPNQPVKYFDYPSDWIMEVPITHDQFPNVSALNLKWYAVPIISNMDLKIGGITYPTAPFNGWYMVTEIAVRNFTDTYRYNLLETFATAMGYTDLRNATFNKDRVIVEINDAVLQSFKKAGVSMVDHLTASKQFEKFETAEARKGRTVTGKWSWLAPPLSPTLTTNYHHGFSNETRQPNFFYKKNTSTGCPFH
;
A
#
# COMPACT_ATOMS: atom_id res chain seq x y z
N MET A 1 -4.58 -24.07 9.95
CA MET A 1 -5.76 -23.41 10.52
C MET A 1 -5.83 -23.49 12.05
N LEU A 2 -6.31 -24.57 12.71
CA LEU A 2 -6.55 -24.55 14.17
C LEU A 2 -5.34 -24.06 15.01
N LYS A 3 -4.12 -24.55 14.72
CA LYS A 3 -2.90 -24.07 15.40
C LYS A 3 -2.63 -22.58 15.21
N GLU A 4 -2.90 -22.06 14.01
CA GLU A 4 -2.72 -20.64 13.68
C GLU A 4 -3.78 -19.78 14.38
N ALA A 5 -5.04 -20.23 14.41
CA ALA A 5 -6.12 -19.59 15.15
C ALA A 5 -5.82 -19.54 16.65
N GLN A 6 -5.39 -20.67 17.23
CA GLN A 6 -4.99 -20.75 18.64
C GLN A 6 -3.83 -19.80 18.96
N ALA A 7 -2.80 -19.74 18.11
CA ALA A 7 -1.67 -18.83 18.31
C ALA A 7 -2.11 -17.36 18.23
N PHE A 8 -2.95 -17.02 17.25
CA PHE A 8 -3.47 -15.66 17.06
C PHE A 8 -4.34 -15.20 18.25
N ILE A 9 -5.30 -16.03 18.68
CA ILE A 9 -6.19 -15.69 19.80
C ILE A 9 -5.41 -15.58 21.11
N LYS A 10 -4.45 -16.49 21.37
CA LYS A 10 -3.58 -16.36 22.55
C LYS A 10 -2.78 -15.06 22.51
N GLN A 11 -2.17 -14.74 21.37
CA GLN A 11 -1.43 -13.49 21.20
C GLN A 11 -2.33 -12.27 21.47
N MET A 12 -3.54 -12.24 20.91
CA MET A 12 -4.48 -11.12 21.12
C MET A 12 -4.84 -10.94 22.60
N TYR A 13 -5.24 -12.02 23.26
CA TYR A 13 -5.66 -11.96 24.66
C TYR A 13 -4.51 -11.60 25.60
N ASP A 14 -3.31 -12.13 25.34
CA ASP A 14 -2.11 -11.84 26.12
C ASP A 14 -1.63 -10.39 25.90
N GLU A 15 -1.70 -9.85 24.66
CA GLU A 15 -1.28 -8.46 24.38
C GLU A 15 -2.28 -7.39 24.86
N LEU A 16 -3.56 -7.75 24.96
CA LEU A 16 -4.65 -6.86 25.40
C LEU A 16 -5.05 -7.04 26.87
N ASP A 17 -4.33 -7.89 27.61
CA ASP A 17 -4.61 -8.22 29.02
C ASP A 17 -6.07 -8.67 29.26
N LEU A 18 -6.62 -9.47 28.35
CA LEU A 18 -8.00 -9.97 28.39
C LEU A 18 -8.13 -11.24 29.24
N SER A 19 -9.36 -11.59 29.62
CA SER A 19 -9.64 -12.73 30.51
C SER A 19 -9.19 -14.07 29.90
N THR A 20 -8.45 -14.85 30.68
CA THR A 20 -8.05 -16.22 30.28
C THR A 20 -9.25 -17.15 30.15
N THR A 21 -10.30 -16.94 30.96
CA THR A 21 -11.54 -17.73 30.86
C THR A 21 -12.28 -17.43 29.55
N GLU A 22 -12.36 -16.17 29.14
CA GLU A 22 -12.98 -15.79 27.86
C GLU A 22 -12.15 -16.31 26.68
N ARG A 23 -10.81 -16.24 26.79
CA ARG A 23 -9.89 -16.82 25.81
C ARG A 23 -10.15 -18.30 25.59
N ASP A 24 -10.18 -19.08 26.68
CA ASP A 24 -10.29 -20.53 26.59
C ASP A 24 -11.68 -20.95 26.06
N ALA A 25 -12.74 -20.21 26.42
CA ALA A 25 -14.07 -20.38 25.83
C ALA A 25 -14.08 -20.07 24.32
N ARG A 26 -13.46 -18.96 23.90
CA ARG A 26 -13.35 -18.59 22.48
C ARG A 26 -12.53 -19.61 21.68
N LEU A 27 -11.46 -20.15 22.26
CA LEU A 27 -10.67 -21.22 21.64
C LEU A 27 -11.49 -22.49 21.42
N ALA A 28 -12.32 -22.90 22.38
CA ALA A 28 -13.21 -24.05 22.24
C ALA A 28 -14.29 -23.82 21.17
N GLU A 29 -14.85 -22.61 21.10
CA GLU A 29 -15.80 -22.22 20.05
C GLU A 29 -15.17 -22.34 18.65
N ILE A 30 -13.95 -21.80 18.47
CA ILE A 30 -13.21 -21.87 17.21
C ILE A 30 -12.88 -23.32 16.83
N GLU A 31 -12.44 -24.13 17.80
CA GLU A 31 -12.15 -25.55 17.57
C GLU A 31 -13.41 -26.28 17.09
N GLN A 32 -14.55 -26.06 17.74
CA GLN A 32 -15.83 -26.64 17.34
C GLN A 32 -16.28 -26.15 15.94
N ALA A 33 -16.14 -24.86 15.64
CA ALA A 33 -16.47 -24.29 14.33
C ALA A 33 -15.63 -24.93 13.21
N ILE A 34 -14.32 -25.06 13.43
CA ILE A 34 -13.41 -25.69 12.46
C ILE A 34 -13.76 -27.17 12.28
N HIS A 35 -14.08 -27.90 13.36
CA HIS A 35 -14.49 -29.30 13.26
C HIS A 35 -15.79 -29.52 12.48
N THR A 36 -16.73 -28.57 12.57
CA THR A 36 -18.07 -28.71 11.96
C THR A 36 -18.16 -28.14 10.55
N THR A 37 -17.50 -27.02 10.30
CA THR A 37 -17.63 -26.27 9.03
C THR A 37 -16.34 -26.23 8.21
N GLY A 38 -15.21 -26.67 8.79
CA GLY A 38 -13.88 -26.57 8.17
C GLY A 38 -13.21 -25.20 8.32
N THR A 39 -13.89 -24.22 8.94
CA THR A 39 -13.43 -22.83 9.08
C THR A 39 -13.94 -22.18 10.38
N TYR A 40 -13.63 -20.92 10.61
CA TYR A 40 -14.23 -20.10 11.67
C TYR A 40 -14.32 -18.63 11.21
N GLN A 41 -15.07 -17.83 11.96
CA GLN A 41 -15.24 -16.40 11.70
C GLN A 41 -14.57 -15.57 12.79
N HIS A 42 -13.83 -14.54 12.38
CA HIS A 42 -13.34 -13.55 13.32
C HIS A 42 -14.47 -12.64 13.83
N THR A 43 -14.40 -12.23 15.09
CA THR A 43 -15.16 -11.07 15.56
C THR A 43 -14.60 -9.79 14.94
N THR A 44 -15.35 -8.68 15.00
CA THR A 44 -14.84 -7.38 14.51
C THR A 44 -13.61 -6.92 15.29
N ASP A 45 -13.51 -7.22 16.58
CA ASP A 45 -12.34 -6.91 17.40
C ASP A 45 -11.12 -7.75 17.00
N GLU A 46 -11.31 -9.05 16.76
CA GLU A 46 -10.28 -9.94 16.25
C GLU A 46 -9.79 -9.49 14.86
N LEU A 47 -10.71 -9.11 13.97
CA LEU A 47 -10.38 -8.60 12.63
C LEU A 47 -9.56 -7.30 12.74
N THR A 48 -9.98 -6.39 13.61
CA THR A 48 -9.31 -5.10 13.83
C THR A 48 -7.90 -5.28 14.39
N TYR A 49 -7.76 -6.11 15.43
CA TYR A 49 -6.46 -6.45 16.00
C TYR A 49 -5.56 -7.14 14.97
N GLY A 50 -6.09 -8.12 14.25
CA GLY A 50 -5.36 -8.88 13.24
C GLY A 50 -4.82 -8.01 12.11
N ALA A 51 -5.61 -7.08 11.58
CA ALA A 51 -5.18 -6.16 10.54
C ALA A 51 -4.08 -5.18 11.02
N ARG A 52 -4.22 -4.66 12.24
CA ARG A 52 -3.21 -3.79 12.88
C ARG A 52 -1.89 -4.53 13.08
N VAL A 53 -1.94 -5.75 13.61
CA VAL A 53 -0.76 -6.58 13.83
C VAL A 53 -0.14 -7.02 12.50
N ALA A 54 -0.93 -7.25 11.45
CA ALA A 54 -0.40 -7.53 10.11
C ALA A 54 0.47 -6.37 9.58
N TRP A 55 0.05 -5.12 9.81
CA TRP A 55 0.89 -3.96 9.50
C TRP A 55 2.14 -3.93 10.39
N ARG A 56 2.02 -4.17 11.71
CA ARG A 56 3.18 -4.27 12.63
C ARG A 56 4.22 -5.31 12.16
N HIS A 57 3.78 -6.43 11.61
CA HIS A 57 4.62 -7.52 11.12
C HIS A 57 5.10 -7.34 9.67
N SER A 58 4.73 -6.25 8.99
CA SER A 58 5.09 -6.04 7.58
C SER A 58 6.57 -5.74 7.39
N ASN A 59 7.36 -6.75 7.03
CA ASN A 59 8.83 -6.66 6.90
C ASN A 59 9.34 -5.63 5.89
N ARG A 60 8.47 -5.16 4.99
CA ARG A 60 8.80 -4.20 3.92
C ARG A 60 8.35 -2.78 4.23
N CYS A 61 7.72 -2.54 5.37
CA CYS A 61 7.15 -1.25 5.73
C CYS A 61 8.02 -0.52 6.76
N ILE A 62 8.51 0.67 6.42
CA ILE A 62 9.23 1.55 7.35
C ILE A 62 8.26 2.33 8.26
N GLY A 63 7.03 2.58 7.81
CA GLY A 63 6.01 3.37 8.53
C GLY A 63 5.31 2.67 9.69
N ARG A 64 5.89 1.61 10.26
CA ARG A 64 5.22 0.74 11.24
C ARG A 64 4.94 1.38 12.60
N LEU A 65 5.52 2.53 12.92
CA LEU A 65 5.26 3.24 14.18
C LEU A 65 3.76 3.49 14.42
N PHE A 66 2.99 3.68 13.36
CA PHE A 66 1.59 4.09 13.43
C PHE A 66 0.59 2.92 13.36
N TRP A 67 1.06 1.68 13.53
CA TRP A 67 0.27 0.47 13.30
C TRP A 67 -1.07 0.43 14.07
N GLU A 68 -1.10 0.96 15.30
CA GLU A 68 -2.31 1.03 16.13
C GLU A 68 -3.37 2.02 15.61
N SER A 69 -2.95 3.01 14.82
CA SER A 69 -3.84 4.05 14.28
C SER A 69 -4.64 3.62 13.05
N LEU A 70 -4.39 2.42 12.53
CA LEU A 70 -5.09 1.89 11.36
C LEU A 70 -6.60 1.85 11.64
N LYS A 71 -7.36 2.56 10.80
CA LYS A 71 -8.82 2.43 10.75
C LYS A 71 -9.16 1.17 9.97
N VAL A 72 -9.94 0.27 10.58
CA VAL A 72 -10.38 -0.98 9.97
C VAL A 72 -11.87 -0.85 9.65
N ILE A 73 -12.23 -1.06 8.39
CA ILE A 73 -13.60 -1.09 7.90
C ILE A 73 -13.93 -2.56 7.63
N ASP A 74 -14.84 -3.11 8.43
CA ASP A 74 -15.38 -4.45 8.24
C ASP A 74 -16.44 -4.42 7.15
N ALA A 75 -16.14 -5.02 6.00
CA ALA A 75 -16.98 -5.06 4.81
C ALA A 75 -17.20 -6.51 4.34
N ARG A 76 -17.09 -7.47 5.27
CA ARG A 76 -17.17 -8.91 4.96
C ARG A 76 -18.53 -9.35 4.43
N ASP A 77 -19.58 -8.58 4.72
CA ASP A 77 -20.96 -8.81 4.26
C ASP A 77 -21.26 -8.22 2.87
N ILE A 78 -20.37 -7.39 2.31
CA ILE A 78 -20.58 -6.73 1.02
C ILE A 78 -20.39 -7.73 -0.14
N LYS A 79 -21.46 -7.95 -0.90
CA LYS A 79 -21.49 -8.82 -2.10
C LYS A 79 -22.06 -8.16 -3.35
N GLU A 80 -22.79 -7.07 -3.16
CA GLU A 80 -23.51 -6.36 -4.22
C GLU A 80 -22.73 -5.15 -4.74
N GLU A 81 -23.04 -4.75 -5.98
CA GLU A 81 -22.29 -3.71 -6.71
C GLU A 81 -22.35 -2.35 -6.05
N THR A 82 -23.55 -1.87 -5.72
CA THR A 82 -23.72 -0.53 -5.13
C THR A 82 -22.99 -0.39 -3.79
N PRO A 83 -23.19 -1.28 -2.78
CA PRO A 83 -22.44 -1.19 -1.53
C PRO A 83 -20.93 -1.37 -1.72
N PHE A 84 -20.50 -2.18 -2.70
CA PHE A 84 -19.09 -2.31 -3.02
C PHE A 84 -18.51 -0.97 -3.51
N LEU A 85 -19.11 -0.33 -4.51
CA LEU A 85 -18.63 0.96 -5.03
C LEU A 85 -18.69 2.07 -3.97
N GLU A 86 -19.74 2.11 -3.14
CA GLU A 86 -19.85 3.03 -2.01
C GLU A 86 -18.75 2.80 -0.96
N SER A 87 -18.38 1.54 -0.69
CA SER A 87 -17.28 1.23 0.23
C SER A 87 -15.92 1.65 -0.32
N ILE A 88 -15.71 1.57 -1.64
CA ILE A 88 -14.49 2.06 -2.31
C ILE A 88 -14.42 3.59 -2.24
N GLU A 89 -15.52 4.28 -2.54
CA GLU A 89 -15.62 5.74 -2.39
C GLU A 89 -15.29 6.18 -0.96
N SER A 90 -15.94 5.54 0.02
CA SER A 90 -15.77 5.83 1.44
C SER A 90 -14.33 5.59 1.89
N HIS A 91 -13.68 4.52 1.41
CA HIS A 91 -12.26 4.27 1.66
C HIS A 91 -11.41 5.42 1.11
N ILE A 92 -11.55 5.77 -0.17
CA ILE A 92 -10.74 6.81 -0.82
C ILE A 92 -10.92 8.16 -0.12
N LYS A 93 -12.16 8.57 0.18
CA LYS A 93 -12.45 9.83 0.89
C LYS A 93 -11.91 9.83 2.31
N THR A 94 -12.09 8.73 3.05
CA THR A 94 -11.55 8.58 4.41
C THR A 94 -10.02 8.63 4.43
N ALA A 95 -9.38 7.94 3.48
CA ALA A 95 -7.94 7.84 3.37
C ALA A 95 -7.33 9.19 2.96
N THR A 96 -7.93 9.89 1.98
CA THR A 96 -7.47 11.19 1.48
C THR A 96 -7.67 12.29 2.52
N ASN A 97 -8.87 12.39 3.14
CA ASN A 97 -9.18 13.32 4.23
C ASN A 97 -8.66 14.76 4.01
N ASP A 98 -8.96 15.31 2.83
CA ASP A 98 -8.53 16.64 2.37
C ASP A 98 -7.01 16.85 2.43
N GLY A 99 -6.24 15.82 2.05
CA GLY A 99 -4.77 15.82 2.10
C GLY A 99 -4.18 15.41 3.46
N ARG A 100 -4.97 15.39 4.53
CA ARG A 100 -4.53 14.90 5.85
C ARG A 100 -4.65 13.38 5.94
N ILE A 101 -3.80 12.69 5.18
CA ILE A 101 -3.91 11.25 4.92
C ILE A 101 -4.08 10.43 6.20
N LYS A 102 -5.06 9.52 6.21
CA LYS A 102 -5.33 8.59 7.32
C LYS A 102 -5.05 7.14 6.88
N PRO A 103 -4.35 6.34 7.70
CA PRO A 103 -4.17 4.93 7.40
C PRO A 103 -5.50 4.18 7.57
N CYS A 104 -5.94 3.51 6.51
CA CYS A 104 -7.21 2.81 6.45
C CYS A 104 -7.04 1.44 5.77
N ILE A 105 -7.89 0.48 6.13
CA ILE A 105 -8.06 -0.80 5.44
C ILE A 105 -9.54 -1.13 5.37
N THR A 106 -10.02 -1.57 4.20
CA THR A 106 -11.36 -2.16 4.04
C THR A 106 -11.19 -3.64 3.81
N ILE A 107 -11.83 -4.49 4.61
CA ILE A 107 -11.65 -5.95 4.54
C ILE A 107 -12.97 -6.58 4.09
N TYR A 108 -12.94 -7.21 2.92
CA TYR A 108 -14.09 -7.94 2.37
C TYR A 108 -14.06 -9.41 2.81
N ALA A 109 -14.96 -10.22 2.27
CA ALA A 109 -15.17 -11.62 2.66
C ALA A 109 -13.87 -12.44 2.69
N GLN A 110 -13.83 -13.43 3.60
CA GLN A 110 -12.75 -14.41 3.67
C GLN A 110 -12.80 -15.37 2.48
N SER A 111 -11.68 -16.05 2.20
CA SER A 111 -11.45 -16.82 0.96
C SER A 111 -12.41 -18.00 0.71
N ASP A 112 -13.06 -18.50 1.74
CA ASP A 112 -14.09 -19.57 1.70
C ASP A 112 -15.52 -19.01 1.55
N GLU A 113 -15.67 -17.69 1.51
CA GLU A 113 -16.91 -17.00 1.25
C GLU A 113 -16.87 -16.24 -0.08
N GLU A 114 -18.05 -16.03 -0.66
CA GLU A 114 -18.21 -15.19 -1.83
C GLU A 114 -18.07 -13.71 -1.46
N GLY A 115 -17.15 -13.01 -2.10
CA GLY A 115 -16.96 -11.56 -1.95
C GLY A 115 -16.33 -10.90 -3.18
N PRO A 116 -16.26 -9.57 -3.21
CA PRO A 116 -15.68 -8.83 -4.31
C PRO A 116 -14.19 -9.10 -4.46
N GLN A 117 -13.70 -9.02 -5.69
CA GLN A 117 -12.28 -9.06 -6.04
C GLN A 117 -11.87 -7.78 -6.76
N ILE A 118 -10.68 -7.28 -6.43
CA ILE A 118 -10.07 -6.12 -7.10
C ILE A 118 -8.85 -6.61 -7.88
N TRP A 119 -8.77 -6.22 -9.14
CA TRP A 119 -7.69 -6.62 -10.06
C TRP A 119 -6.55 -5.61 -10.11
N ASN A 120 -6.80 -4.35 -9.75
CA ASN A 120 -5.78 -3.32 -9.72
C ASN A 120 -4.69 -3.63 -8.69
N ASN A 121 -3.45 -3.20 -8.98
CA ASN A 121 -2.34 -3.28 -8.03
C ASN A 121 -2.52 -2.33 -6.83
N GLN A 122 -3.03 -1.14 -7.11
CA GLN A 122 -3.48 -0.14 -6.15
C GLN A 122 -4.79 0.43 -6.68
N LEU A 123 -5.68 0.92 -5.80
CA LEU A 123 -6.95 1.52 -6.26
C LEU A 123 -6.72 2.70 -7.20
N ILE A 124 -5.69 3.51 -6.90
CA ILE A 124 -5.32 4.69 -7.68
C ILE A 124 -3.94 4.44 -8.29
N ARG A 125 -3.89 4.38 -9.62
CA ARG A 125 -2.68 4.22 -10.44
C ARG A 125 -2.86 4.94 -11.76
N TYR A 126 -1.75 5.36 -12.34
CA TYR A 126 -1.72 5.80 -13.73
C TYR A 126 -1.60 4.61 -14.68
N ALA A 127 -2.25 4.72 -15.84
CA ALA A 127 -2.19 3.75 -16.92
C ALA A 127 -0.77 3.69 -17.52
N GLY A 128 -0.47 2.55 -18.13
CA GLY A 128 0.76 2.28 -18.87
C GLY A 128 0.44 1.82 -20.29
N TYR A 129 0.71 2.68 -21.25
CA TYR A 129 0.64 2.38 -22.68
C TYR A 129 1.99 1.88 -23.19
N ASP A 130 2.06 1.42 -24.44
CA ASP A 130 3.33 0.96 -24.99
C ASP A 130 4.36 2.10 -25.14
N ASP A 131 3.88 3.34 -25.38
CA ASP A 131 4.66 4.55 -25.64
C ASP A 131 4.61 5.62 -24.52
N LYS A 132 3.66 5.53 -23.57
CA LYS A 132 3.43 6.56 -22.52
C LYS A 132 2.95 5.97 -21.18
N GLY A 133 2.98 6.79 -20.14
CA GLY A 133 2.45 6.42 -18.82
C GLY A 133 3.37 5.52 -18.02
N ASP A 134 2.81 4.76 -17.07
CA ASP A 134 3.56 3.93 -16.13
C ASP A 134 3.82 2.50 -16.66
N PRO A 135 5.06 2.13 -17.03
CA PRO A 135 5.36 0.80 -17.57
C PRO A 135 4.98 -0.36 -16.65
N SER A 136 4.89 -0.12 -15.33
CA SER A 136 4.53 -1.16 -14.36
C SER A 136 3.05 -1.56 -14.41
N GLU A 137 2.20 -0.73 -15.01
CA GLU A 137 0.75 -0.95 -15.08
C GLU A 137 0.27 -1.33 -16.50
N LYS A 138 1.19 -1.69 -17.41
CA LYS A 138 0.87 -2.10 -18.80
C LYS A 138 -0.12 -3.27 -18.87
N SER A 139 0.05 -4.28 -18.02
CA SER A 139 -0.84 -5.46 -18.01
C SER A 139 -2.26 -5.09 -17.58
N ILE A 140 -2.40 -4.29 -16.52
CA ILE A 140 -3.69 -3.80 -16.02
C ILE A 140 -4.35 -2.85 -17.00
N THR A 141 -3.58 -2.00 -17.67
CA THR A 141 -4.08 -1.10 -18.73
C THR A 141 -4.66 -1.89 -19.91
N LYS A 142 -3.96 -2.94 -20.35
CA LYS A 142 -4.46 -3.85 -21.40
C LYS A 142 -5.73 -4.58 -20.98
N LEU A 143 -5.82 -4.98 -19.71
CA LEU A 143 -7.05 -5.56 -19.16
C LEU A 143 -8.21 -4.55 -19.19
N ALA A 144 -7.98 -3.31 -18.76
CA ALA A 144 -8.99 -2.24 -18.82
C ALA A 144 -9.48 -2.03 -20.27
N GLN A 145 -8.55 -1.91 -21.21
CA GLN A 145 -8.88 -1.75 -22.64
C GLN A 145 -9.66 -2.93 -23.21
N HIS A 146 -9.32 -4.17 -22.81
CA HIS A 146 -10.06 -5.36 -23.20
C HIS A 146 -11.51 -5.34 -22.69
N LEU A 147 -11.75 -4.79 -21.50
CA LEU A 147 -13.08 -4.60 -20.93
C LEU A 147 -13.84 -3.42 -21.57
N GLY A 148 -13.22 -2.67 -22.48
CA GLY A 148 -13.82 -1.56 -23.21
C GLY A 148 -13.47 -0.17 -22.67
N TRP A 149 -12.60 -0.06 -21.66
CA TRP A 149 -12.14 1.24 -21.16
C TRP A 149 -11.23 1.95 -22.17
N THR A 150 -11.41 3.27 -22.32
CA THR A 150 -10.57 4.12 -23.18
C THR A 150 -10.07 5.30 -22.37
N GLY A 151 -8.75 5.35 -22.11
CA GLY A 151 -8.10 6.51 -21.50
C GLY A 151 -7.85 7.65 -22.49
N ALA A 152 -7.33 8.77 -21.99
CA ALA A 152 -6.99 9.95 -22.80
C ALA A 152 -5.63 9.83 -23.52
N HIS A 153 -4.91 8.73 -23.30
CA HIS A 153 -3.58 8.43 -23.82
C HIS A 153 -2.50 9.44 -23.36
N THR A 154 -2.51 9.76 -22.07
CA THR A 154 -1.53 10.66 -21.43
C THR A 154 -0.59 9.91 -20.46
N ASP A 155 0.44 10.60 -19.98
CA ASP A 155 1.38 10.05 -18.99
C ASP A 155 0.75 9.81 -17.60
N PHE A 156 -0.43 10.39 -17.35
CA PHE A 156 -1.07 10.42 -16.04
C PHE A 156 -2.58 10.18 -16.11
N ASP A 157 -3.00 9.26 -16.97
CA ASP A 157 -4.39 8.79 -17.01
C ASP A 157 -4.66 7.87 -15.82
N VAL A 158 -5.61 8.21 -14.96
CA VAL A 158 -5.99 7.35 -13.84
C VAL A 158 -6.71 6.12 -14.37
N LEU A 159 -6.24 4.92 -14.00
CA LEU A 159 -6.90 3.66 -14.34
C LEU A 159 -8.27 3.56 -13.65
N PRO A 160 -9.27 2.92 -14.29
CA PRO A 160 -10.54 2.66 -13.65
C PRO A 160 -10.37 1.59 -12.56
N LEU A 161 -11.31 1.51 -11.63
CA LEU A 161 -11.43 0.35 -10.76
C LEU A 161 -11.80 -0.86 -11.63
N ILE A 162 -11.04 -1.95 -11.56
CA ILE A 162 -11.35 -3.21 -12.22
C ILE A 162 -11.67 -4.23 -11.14
N TYR A 163 -12.88 -4.77 -11.17
CA TYR A 163 -13.38 -5.60 -10.09
C TYR A 163 -14.29 -6.71 -10.60
N GLN A 164 -14.52 -7.70 -9.74
CA GLN A 164 -15.42 -8.81 -9.99
C GLN A 164 -16.24 -9.08 -8.74
N LEU A 165 -17.57 -9.11 -8.88
CA LEU A 165 -18.49 -9.51 -7.81
C LEU A 165 -18.76 -11.02 -7.88
N PRO A 166 -19.26 -11.64 -6.80
CA PRO A 166 -19.66 -13.03 -6.80
C PRO A 166 -20.53 -13.40 -8.00
N ASN A 167 -20.13 -14.45 -8.72
CA ASN A 167 -20.87 -15.00 -9.86
C ASN A 167 -21.15 -14.00 -11.00
N GLN A 168 -20.40 -12.89 -11.07
CA GLN A 168 -20.50 -11.87 -12.11
C GLN A 168 -19.23 -11.82 -12.98
N PRO A 169 -19.31 -11.31 -14.22
CA PRO A 169 -18.13 -11.04 -15.03
C PRO A 169 -17.27 -9.91 -14.41
N VAL A 170 -16.00 -9.86 -14.81
CA VAL A 170 -15.13 -8.72 -14.49
C VAL A 170 -15.69 -7.46 -15.15
N LYS A 171 -15.76 -6.37 -14.38
CA LYS A 171 -16.24 -5.05 -14.81
C LYS A 171 -15.17 -4.00 -14.52
N TYR A 172 -15.36 -2.82 -15.12
CA TYR A 172 -14.63 -1.62 -14.69
C TYR A 172 -15.59 -0.51 -14.27
N PHE A 173 -15.08 0.41 -13.46
CA PHE A 173 -15.77 1.62 -13.03
C PHE A 173 -14.82 2.81 -13.10
N ASP A 174 -15.17 3.82 -13.89
CA ASP A 174 -14.43 5.09 -13.93
C ASP A 174 -14.72 5.90 -12.68
N TYR A 175 -13.66 6.25 -11.95
CA TYR A 175 -13.78 7.09 -10.77
C TYR A 175 -14.31 8.48 -11.14
N PRO A 176 -15.28 9.03 -10.40
CA PRO A 176 -15.53 10.45 -10.39
C PRO A 176 -14.25 11.22 -10.06
N SER A 177 -13.97 12.31 -10.79
CA SER A 177 -12.70 13.04 -10.69
C SER A 177 -12.48 13.66 -9.31
N ASP A 178 -13.55 13.97 -8.57
CA ASP A 178 -13.51 14.51 -7.22
C ASP A 178 -13.12 13.48 -6.15
N TRP A 179 -13.05 12.18 -6.49
CA TRP A 179 -12.51 11.16 -5.59
C TRP A 179 -10.98 11.19 -5.53
N ILE A 180 -10.33 11.67 -6.60
CA ILE A 180 -8.89 11.53 -6.79
C ILE A 180 -8.20 12.86 -6.57
N MET A 181 -7.48 12.98 -5.46
CA MET A 181 -6.61 14.13 -5.21
C MET A 181 -5.25 13.90 -5.88
N GLU A 182 -4.84 14.80 -6.76
CA GLU A 182 -3.52 14.82 -7.39
C GLU A 182 -2.75 16.08 -7.01
N VAL A 183 -1.43 15.95 -6.89
CA VAL A 183 -0.51 17.04 -6.55
C VAL A 183 0.35 17.34 -7.78
N PRO A 184 0.27 18.55 -8.36
CA PRO A 184 1.19 18.98 -9.42
C PRO A 184 2.60 19.18 -8.84
N ILE A 185 3.63 18.73 -9.56
CA ILE A 185 5.01 18.81 -9.12
C ILE A 185 5.65 20.10 -9.63
N THR A 186 6.18 20.89 -8.71
CA THR A 186 6.84 22.18 -8.94
C THR A 186 8.13 22.27 -8.13
N HIS A 187 9.02 23.18 -8.49
CA HIS A 187 10.28 23.41 -7.77
C HIS A 187 10.58 24.90 -7.61
N ASP A 188 10.86 25.34 -6.39
CA ASP A 188 11.01 26.78 -6.10
C ASP A 188 12.33 27.35 -6.63
N GLN A 189 13.42 26.58 -6.49
CA GLN A 189 14.73 26.93 -7.02
C GLN A 189 14.86 26.67 -8.54
N PHE A 190 14.05 25.77 -9.09
CA PHE A 190 14.06 25.42 -10.52
C PHE A 190 12.67 25.58 -11.15
N PRO A 191 12.21 26.82 -11.40
CA PRO A 191 10.84 27.08 -11.88
C PRO A 191 10.45 26.35 -13.17
N ASN A 192 11.41 26.07 -14.05
CA ASN A 192 11.19 25.32 -15.30
C ASN A 192 10.65 23.90 -15.08
N VAL A 193 10.79 23.33 -13.87
CA VAL A 193 10.19 22.03 -13.52
C VAL A 193 8.67 22.05 -13.69
N SER A 194 7.98 23.18 -13.44
CA SER A 194 6.53 23.26 -13.61
C SER A 194 6.08 23.04 -15.05
N ALA A 195 6.92 23.39 -16.04
CA ALA A 195 6.62 23.20 -17.46
C ALA A 195 6.61 21.72 -17.87
N LEU A 196 7.13 20.82 -17.03
CA LEU A 196 7.06 19.37 -17.24
C LEU A 196 5.64 18.81 -17.01
N ASN A 197 4.75 19.57 -16.36
CA ASN A 197 3.37 19.16 -16.05
C ASN A 197 3.26 17.80 -15.35
N LEU A 198 4.25 17.45 -14.54
CA LEU A 198 4.25 16.22 -13.76
C LEU A 198 3.28 16.35 -12.59
N LYS A 199 2.64 15.24 -12.23
CA LYS A 199 1.75 15.16 -11.07
C LYS A 199 1.83 13.77 -10.44
N TRP A 200 1.34 13.66 -9.21
CA TRP A 200 1.16 12.37 -8.56
C TRP A 200 -0.08 12.35 -7.68
N TYR A 201 -0.76 11.21 -7.60
CA TYR A 201 -1.92 11.03 -6.72
C TYR A 201 -1.52 11.04 -5.24
N ALA A 202 -2.37 11.59 -4.38
CA ALA A 202 -2.02 11.92 -3.00
C ALA A 202 -1.84 10.70 -2.08
N VAL A 203 -2.61 9.63 -2.29
CA VAL A 203 -2.72 8.51 -1.36
C VAL A 203 -2.40 7.14 -2.01
N PRO A 204 -1.42 6.37 -1.50
CA PRO A 204 -1.11 5.03 -2.01
C PRO A 204 -2.02 3.96 -1.39
N ILE A 205 -3.04 3.49 -2.12
CA ILE A 205 -3.97 2.47 -1.64
C ILE A 205 -3.68 1.11 -2.31
N ILE A 206 -2.93 0.23 -1.64
CA ILE A 206 -2.54 -1.10 -2.15
C ILE A 206 -3.76 -2.03 -2.16
N SER A 207 -3.96 -2.80 -3.23
CA SER A 207 -5.12 -3.71 -3.40
C SER A 207 -4.78 -5.12 -3.90
N ASN A 208 -3.50 -5.42 -4.17
CA ASN A 208 -3.05 -6.72 -4.69
C ASN A 208 -2.40 -7.66 -3.67
N MET A 209 -2.73 -7.49 -2.38
CA MET A 209 -2.20 -8.32 -1.31
C MET A 209 -3.33 -9.03 -0.58
N ASP A 210 -3.05 -10.27 -0.15
CA ASP A 210 -3.90 -11.03 0.75
C ASP A 210 -3.54 -10.68 2.20
N LEU A 211 -4.54 -10.41 3.03
CA LEU A 211 -4.38 -10.30 4.47
C LEU A 211 -4.61 -11.67 5.10
N LYS A 212 -3.66 -12.16 5.92
CA LYS A 212 -3.80 -13.43 6.65
C LYS A 212 -3.82 -13.21 8.15
N ILE A 213 -4.85 -13.73 8.82
CA ILE A 213 -5.09 -13.60 10.26
C ILE A 213 -5.53 -14.98 10.76
N GLY A 214 -4.82 -15.56 11.74
CA GLY A 214 -5.27 -16.79 12.42
C GLY A 214 -5.51 -18.02 11.51
N GLY A 215 -4.91 -18.07 10.32
CA GLY A 215 -5.15 -19.12 9.33
C GLY A 215 -6.32 -18.86 8.37
N ILE A 216 -7.03 -17.74 8.50
CA ILE A 216 -7.99 -17.21 7.52
C ILE A 216 -7.25 -16.29 6.54
N THR A 217 -7.66 -16.32 5.27
CA THR A 217 -7.16 -15.43 4.23
C THR A 217 -8.28 -14.50 3.77
N TYR A 218 -8.01 -13.20 3.74
CA TYR A 218 -8.86 -12.15 3.18
C TYR A 218 -8.23 -11.68 1.86
N PRO A 219 -8.71 -12.16 0.71
CA PRO A 219 -8.07 -11.93 -0.60
C PRO A 219 -8.31 -10.53 -1.16
N THR A 220 -9.28 -9.79 -0.61
CA THR A 220 -9.59 -8.42 -1.01
C THR A 220 -9.61 -7.57 0.24
N ALA A 221 -8.52 -6.85 0.46
CA ALA A 221 -8.36 -6.02 1.64
C ALA A 221 -7.57 -4.74 1.31
N PRO A 222 -8.09 -3.82 0.46
CA PRO A 222 -7.35 -2.61 0.09
C PRO A 222 -6.97 -1.78 1.33
N PHE A 223 -5.72 -1.31 1.39
CA PHE A 223 -5.20 -0.54 2.51
C PHE A 223 -4.23 0.56 2.09
N ASN A 224 -4.09 1.59 2.93
CA ASN A 224 -3.18 2.69 2.69
C ASN A 224 -2.41 3.13 3.93
N GLY A 225 -1.26 3.76 3.66
CA GLY A 225 -0.62 4.72 4.55
C GLY A 225 -0.53 6.07 3.83
N TRP A 226 0.58 6.77 4.02
CA TRP A 226 0.97 7.92 3.22
C TRP A 226 2.34 7.67 2.60
N TYR A 227 2.69 8.46 1.59
CA TYR A 227 3.96 8.32 0.90
C TYR A 227 5.15 8.73 1.78
N MET A 228 6.22 7.94 1.69
CA MET A 228 7.58 8.44 1.85
C MET A 228 8.05 9.02 0.51
N VAL A 229 8.62 10.24 0.52
CA VAL A 229 8.97 11.01 -0.69
C VAL A 229 9.74 10.21 -1.74
N THR A 230 10.67 9.35 -1.30
CA THR A 230 11.53 8.56 -2.19
C THR A 230 10.76 7.52 -2.99
N GLU A 231 9.56 7.12 -2.56
CA GLU A 231 8.69 6.22 -3.34
C GLU A 231 8.28 6.88 -4.66
N ILE A 232 7.96 8.18 -4.64
CA ILE A 232 7.62 8.93 -5.85
C ILE A 232 8.91 9.38 -6.54
N ALA A 233 9.72 10.17 -5.83
CA ALA A 233 10.83 10.92 -6.41
C ALA A 233 11.96 10.02 -6.93
N VAL A 234 12.27 8.93 -6.23
CA VAL A 234 13.33 8.00 -6.66
C VAL A 234 12.70 6.86 -7.46
N ARG A 235 11.79 6.11 -6.86
CA ARG A 235 11.31 4.86 -7.47
C ARG A 235 10.39 5.11 -8.67
N ASN A 236 9.35 5.92 -8.51
CA ASN A 236 8.38 6.10 -9.60
C ASN A 236 8.93 6.99 -10.72
N PHE A 237 9.59 8.10 -10.37
CA PHE A 237 10.09 9.05 -11.37
C PHE A 237 11.42 8.66 -12.00
N THR A 238 12.36 8.02 -11.29
CA THR A 238 13.72 7.84 -11.82
C THR A 238 14.10 6.40 -12.17
N ASP A 239 13.40 5.38 -11.66
CA ASP A 239 13.71 4.00 -12.07
C ASP A 239 13.51 3.86 -13.60
N THR A 240 14.50 3.26 -14.27
CA THR A 240 14.52 3.12 -15.74
C THR A 240 13.40 2.25 -16.30
N TYR A 241 12.81 1.41 -15.45
CA TYR A 241 11.65 0.57 -15.75
C TYR A 241 10.32 1.20 -15.28
N ARG A 242 10.34 2.48 -14.91
CA ARG A 242 9.19 3.31 -14.55
C ARG A 242 9.17 4.55 -15.47
N TYR A 243 8.94 5.76 -14.95
CA TYR A 243 8.85 6.96 -15.79
C TYR A 243 10.21 7.44 -16.34
N ASN A 244 11.33 7.04 -15.73
CA ASN A 244 12.69 7.33 -16.21
C ASN A 244 12.96 8.82 -16.53
N LEU A 245 12.57 9.73 -15.64
CA LEU A 245 12.56 11.18 -15.84
C LEU A 245 13.85 11.89 -15.40
N LEU A 246 14.92 11.16 -15.04
CA LEU A 246 16.13 11.76 -14.51
C LEU A 246 16.72 12.84 -15.45
N GLU A 247 16.82 12.53 -16.75
CA GLU A 247 17.36 13.47 -17.75
C GLU A 247 16.40 14.63 -18.02
N THR A 248 15.09 14.38 -17.98
CA THR A 248 14.04 15.39 -18.12
C THR A 248 14.14 16.43 -17.01
N PHE A 249 14.25 15.99 -15.76
CA PHE A 249 14.46 16.88 -14.61
C PHE A 249 15.81 17.59 -14.69
N ALA A 250 16.89 16.88 -15.04
CA ALA A 250 18.22 17.49 -15.19
C ALA A 250 18.20 18.66 -16.18
N THR A 251 17.56 18.47 -17.33
CA THR A 251 17.39 19.50 -18.36
C THR A 251 16.60 20.70 -17.83
N ALA A 252 15.45 20.45 -17.18
CA ALA A 252 14.64 21.51 -16.59
C ALA A 252 15.39 22.30 -15.51
N MET A 253 16.26 21.64 -14.76
CA MET A 253 17.08 22.23 -13.71
C MET A 253 18.40 22.85 -14.22
N GLY A 254 18.71 22.75 -15.51
CA GLY A 254 19.93 23.32 -16.11
C GLY A 254 21.20 22.48 -15.93
N TYR A 255 21.08 21.22 -15.53
CA TYR A 255 22.21 20.28 -15.48
C TYR A 255 22.43 19.66 -16.86
N THR A 256 23.50 20.09 -17.56
CA THR A 256 23.79 19.67 -18.94
C THR A 256 24.81 18.54 -19.06
N ASP A 257 25.55 18.23 -17.99
CA ASP A 257 26.57 17.18 -17.97
C ASP A 257 26.22 16.12 -16.93
N LEU A 258 25.77 14.95 -17.39
CA LEU A 258 25.39 13.82 -16.55
C LEU A 258 26.46 12.72 -16.49
N ARG A 259 27.71 13.02 -16.87
CA ARG A 259 28.82 12.08 -16.65
C ARG A 259 28.97 11.80 -15.16
N ASN A 260 29.24 10.53 -14.82
CA ASN A 260 29.24 10.07 -13.43
C ASN A 260 30.18 10.87 -12.51
N ALA A 261 31.33 11.34 -13.01
CA ALA A 261 32.30 12.11 -12.23
C ALA A 261 31.83 13.53 -11.82
N THR A 262 30.73 14.04 -12.40
CA THR A 262 30.20 15.38 -12.09
C THR A 262 29.29 15.39 -10.87
N PHE A 263 28.78 14.22 -10.46
CA PHE A 263 27.74 14.07 -9.43
C PHE A 263 26.42 14.80 -9.75
N ASN A 264 26.20 15.24 -10.99
CA ASN A 264 24.96 15.94 -11.34
C ASN A 264 23.75 15.00 -11.31
N LYS A 265 23.90 13.71 -11.59
CA LYS A 265 22.81 12.72 -11.40
C LYS A 265 22.35 12.69 -9.95
N ASP A 266 23.29 12.62 -9.01
CA ASP A 266 23.00 12.60 -7.58
C ASP A 266 22.36 13.90 -7.12
N ARG A 267 22.87 15.06 -7.57
CA ARG A 267 22.27 16.38 -7.30
C ARG A 267 20.83 16.45 -7.80
N VAL A 268 20.59 16.06 -9.05
CA VAL A 268 19.24 16.06 -9.64
C VAL A 268 18.29 15.18 -8.84
N ILE A 269 18.71 13.97 -8.42
CA ILE A 269 17.86 13.10 -7.60
C ILE A 269 17.48 13.77 -6.27
N VAL A 270 18.40 14.49 -5.63
CA VAL A 270 18.10 15.25 -4.41
C VAL A 270 17.07 16.35 -4.69
N GLU A 271 17.23 17.13 -5.76
CA GLU A 271 16.29 18.18 -6.15
C GLU A 271 14.91 17.63 -6.57
N ILE A 272 14.83 16.45 -7.18
CA ILE A 272 13.54 15.78 -7.46
C ILE A 272 12.81 15.45 -6.15
N ASN A 273 13.54 14.98 -5.13
CA ASN A 273 12.94 14.71 -3.82
C ASN A 273 12.44 16.00 -3.16
N ASP A 274 13.22 17.09 -3.24
CA ASP A 274 12.78 18.40 -2.75
C ASP A 274 11.52 18.85 -3.48
N ALA A 275 11.51 18.86 -4.82
CA ALA A 275 10.36 19.20 -5.66
C ALA A 275 9.07 18.48 -5.24
N VAL A 276 9.15 17.16 -5.05
CA VAL A 276 7.99 16.35 -4.62
C VAL A 276 7.56 16.73 -3.21
N LEU A 277 8.48 16.79 -2.26
CA LEU A 277 8.16 17.11 -0.86
C LEU A 277 7.56 18.51 -0.71
N GLN A 278 8.14 19.52 -1.36
CA GLN A 278 7.62 20.89 -1.32
C GLN A 278 6.24 20.99 -1.98
N SER A 279 6.00 20.26 -3.06
CA SER A 279 4.72 20.29 -3.78
C SER A 279 3.61 19.69 -2.93
N PHE A 280 3.86 18.54 -2.30
CA PHE A 280 2.91 17.92 -1.38
C PHE A 280 2.62 18.82 -0.17
N LYS A 281 3.67 19.42 0.41
CA LYS A 281 3.52 20.37 1.52
C LYS A 281 2.68 21.59 1.14
N LYS A 282 2.90 22.17 -0.04
CA LYS A 282 2.12 23.32 -0.55
C LYS A 282 0.66 22.98 -0.80
N ALA A 283 0.40 21.75 -1.26
CA ALA A 283 -0.95 21.23 -1.48
C ALA A 283 -1.66 20.80 -0.17
N GLY A 284 -0.99 20.90 0.99
CA GLY A 284 -1.55 20.44 2.27
C GLY A 284 -1.66 18.92 2.39
N VAL A 285 -0.92 18.17 1.56
CA VAL A 285 -0.95 16.71 1.53
C VAL A 285 0.14 16.11 2.41
N SER A 286 -0.24 15.15 3.24
CA SER A 286 0.67 14.47 4.16
C SER A 286 1.66 13.59 3.40
N MET A 287 2.94 13.83 3.65
CA MET A 287 4.08 13.07 3.13
C MET A 287 5.20 13.13 4.16
N VAL A 288 6.05 12.11 4.18
CA VAL A 288 7.22 12.06 5.07
C VAL A 288 8.52 11.96 4.26
N ASP A 289 9.56 12.66 4.69
CA ASP A 289 10.91 12.47 4.15
C ASP A 289 11.55 11.18 4.71
N HIS A 290 12.54 10.64 4.01
CA HIS A 290 13.14 9.35 4.37
C HIS A 290 13.94 9.39 5.68
N LEU A 291 14.51 10.54 6.08
CA LEU A 291 15.26 10.65 7.34
C LEU A 291 14.30 10.68 8.54
N THR A 292 13.18 11.40 8.43
CA THR A 292 12.12 11.39 9.43
C THR A 292 11.47 10.02 9.55
N ALA A 293 11.19 9.35 8.42
CA ALA A 293 10.65 7.99 8.41
C ALA A 293 11.57 6.99 9.12
N SER A 294 12.89 7.08 8.89
CA SER A 294 13.88 6.27 9.61
C SER A 294 13.90 6.54 11.12
N LYS A 295 13.83 7.80 11.56
CA LYS A 295 13.72 8.13 12.99
C LYS A 295 12.42 7.63 13.62
N GLN A 296 11.31 7.64 12.87
CA GLN A 296 10.04 7.06 13.31
C GLN A 296 10.17 5.54 13.45
N PHE A 297 10.89 4.89 12.54
CA PHE A 297 11.16 3.46 12.62
C PHE A 297 12.02 3.08 13.84
N GLU A 298 13.04 3.87 14.17
CA GLU A 298 13.84 3.68 15.41
C GLU A 298 12.98 3.78 16.69
N LYS A 299 12.00 4.71 16.71
CA LYS A 299 11.03 4.79 17.81
C LYS A 299 10.15 3.54 17.87
N PHE A 300 9.76 3.00 16.72
CA PHE A 300 9.02 1.74 16.65
C PHE A 300 9.85 0.58 17.23
N GLU A 301 11.12 0.47 16.86
CA GLU A 301 12.03 -0.55 17.41
C GLU A 301 12.15 -0.43 18.93
N THR A 302 12.29 0.79 19.44
CA THR A 302 12.33 1.06 20.88
C THR A 302 11.02 0.65 21.57
N ALA A 303 9.87 0.93 20.95
CA ALA A 303 8.56 0.55 21.49
C ALA A 303 8.37 -0.97 21.53
N GLU A 304 8.78 -1.68 20.47
CA GLU A 304 8.74 -3.15 20.41
C GLU A 304 9.68 -3.77 21.45
N ALA A 305 10.90 -3.25 21.59
CA ALA A 305 11.87 -3.73 22.58
C ALA A 305 11.36 -3.57 24.02
N ARG A 306 10.66 -2.46 24.33
CA ARG A 306 10.02 -2.25 25.65
C ARG A 306 8.93 -3.27 25.96
N LYS A 307 8.30 -3.83 24.93
CA LYS A 307 7.31 -4.93 25.04
C LYS A 307 7.98 -6.30 24.95
N GLY A 308 9.31 -6.39 24.96
CA GLY A 308 10.06 -7.64 24.83
C GLY A 308 9.97 -8.27 23.44
N ARG A 309 9.52 -7.53 22.43
CA ARG A 309 9.36 -8.00 21.05
C ARG A 309 10.58 -7.65 20.21
N THR A 310 10.95 -8.55 19.32
CA THR A 310 12.02 -8.31 18.33
C THR A 310 11.43 -7.82 17.01
N VAL A 311 12.10 -6.87 16.35
CA VAL A 311 11.66 -6.35 15.06
C VAL A 311 12.19 -7.20 13.92
N THR A 312 11.29 -7.62 13.03
CA THR A 312 11.61 -8.28 11.76
C THR A 312 11.61 -7.28 10.61
N GLY A 313 12.31 -7.60 9.54
CA GLY A 313 12.48 -6.69 8.41
C GLY A 313 13.25 -7.28 7.24
N LYS A 314 12.90 -6.83 6.04
CA LYS A 314 13.74 -7.00 4.86
C LYS A 314 14.60 -5.74 4.74
N TRP A 315 15.86 -5.84 5.15
CA TRP A 315 16.78 -4.71 5.21
C TRP A 315 16.80 -3.85 3.94
N SER A 316 16.84 -4.47 2.75
CA SER A 316 16.84 -3.76 1.46
C SER A 316 15.56 -3.00 1.13
N TRP A 317 14.49 -3.17 1.91
CA TRP A 317 13.25 -2.39 1.82
C TRP A 317 13.15 -1.32 2.90
N LEU A 318 13.84 -1.50 4.04
CA LEU A 318 13.81 -0.55 5.14
C LEU A 318 14.87 0.54 4.94
N ALA A 319 16.03 0.22 4.39
CA ALA A 319 17.02 1.21 3.98
C ALA A 319 16.46 2.07 2.84
N PRO A 320 16.41 3.41 2.96
CA PRO A 320 15.89 4.25 1.90
C PRO A 320 16.81 4.23 0.67
N PRO A 321 16.26 4.41 -0.55
CA PRO A 321 17.04 4.36 -1.78
C PRO A 321 17.91 5.61 -2.00
N LEU A 322 17.73 6.66 -1.18
CA LEU A 322 18.53 7.88 -1.19
C LEU A 322 19.19 8.05 0.19
N SER A 323 20.48 8.37 0.19
CA SER A 323 21.28 8.67 1.38
C SER A 323 21.17 7.65 2.53
N PRO A 324 21.22 6.32 2.26
CA PRO A 324 20.93 5.31 3.28
C PRO A 324 21.89 5.35 4.48
N THR A 325 23.16 5.73 4.27
CA THR A 325 24.18 5.85 5.33
C THR A 325 23.84 6.91 6.39
N LEU A 326 22.90 7.82 6.13
CA LEU A 326 22.43 8.82 7.09
C LEU A 326 21.32 8.29 8.02
N THR A 327 20.92 7.02 7.85
CA THR A 327 19.81 6.42 8.60
C THR A 327 20.27 5.28 9.48
N THR A 328 19.73 5.18 10.69
CA THR A 328 20.12 4.15 11.68
C THR A 328 19.87 2.74 11.17
N ASN A 329 18.69 2.53 10.57
CA ASN A 329 18.24 1.25 10.03
C ASN A 329 19.06 0.72 8.84
N TYR A 330 20.00 1.51 8.30
CA TYR A 330 20.98 1.01 7.33
C TYR A 330 22.13 0.26 8.01
N HIS A 331 22.52 0.66 9.22
CA HIS A 331 23.75 0.19 9.89
C HIS A 331 23.60 -1.13 10.64
N HIS A 332 22.40 -1.71 10.68
CA HIS A 332 22.16 -3.03 11.26
C HIS A 332 21.18 -3.85 10.43
N GLY A 333 21.39 -5.16 10.41
CA GLY A 333 20.51 -6.10 9.72
C GLY A 333 19.25 -6.41 10.53
N PHE A 334 18.26 -6.99 9.85
CA PHE A 334 17.03 -7.50 10.45
C PHE A 334 16.84 -8.97 10.10
N SER A 335 16.26 -9.74 11.02
CA SER A 335 15.72 -11.04 10.65
C SER A 335 14.56 -10.84 9.68
N ASN A 336 14.64 -11.45 8.50
CA ASN A 336 13.55 -11.44 7.52
C ASN A 336 12.55 -12.59 7.75
N GLU A 337 12.45 -13.08 8.99
CA GLU A 337 11.38 -13.97 9.43
C GLU A 337 10.02 -13.32 9.16
N THR A 338 9.09 -14.07 8.56
CA THR A 338 7.72 -13.60 8.34
C THR A 338 6.85 -14.10 9.49
N ARG A 339 6.26 -13.17 10.24
CA ARG A 339 5.30 -13.47 11.32
C ARG A 339 3.88 -13.28 10.84
N GLN A 340 2.94 -14.06 11.38
CA GLN A 340 1.51 -13.86 11.14
C GLN A 340 0.85 -13.23 12.37
N PRO A 341 -0.23 -12.43 12.22
CA PRO A 341 -0.85 -11.95 10.98
C PRO A 341 0.09 -11.17 10.05
N ASN A 342 -0.15 -11.16 8.74
CA ASN A 342 0.64 -10.39 7.76
C ASN A 342 -0.09 -10.18 6.42
N PHE A 343 0.50 -9.33 5.57
CA PHE A 343 0.13 -9.16 4.17
C PHE A 343 1.04 -9.96 3.25
N PHE A 344 0.47 -10.64 2.27
CA PHE A 344 1.19 -11.46 1.30
C PHE A 344 0.83 -11.01 -0.11
N TYR A 345 1.83 -10.89 -0.99
CA TYR A 345 1.52 -10.71 -2.41
C TYR A 345 0.71 -11.91 -2.91
N LYS A 346 -0.35 -11.63 -3.67
CA LYS A 346 -1.08 -12.65 -4.40
C LYS A 346 -0.06 -13.45 -5.23
N LYS A 347 -0.12 -14.78 -5.14
CA LYS A 347 0.71 -15.61 -6.03
C LYS A 347 0.29 -15.25 -7.45
N ASN A 348 1.26 -14.97 -8.33
CA ASN A 348 1.00 -14.94 -9.76
C ASN A 348 0.48 -16.34 -10.12
N THR A 349 -0.84 -16.50 -10.16
CA THR A 349 -1.41 -17.68 -10.75
C THR A 349 -1.04 -17.58 -12.22
N SER A 350 -0.25 -18.53 -12.70
CA SER A 350 -0.01 -18.76 -14.13
C SER A 350 -1.28 -19.21 -14.85
N THR A 351 -2.46 -19.02 -14.25
CA THR A 351 -3.70 -18.88 -14.99
C THR A 351 -3.42 -17.77 -15.99
N GLY A 352 -3.52 -18.09 -17.28
CA GLY A 352 -3.45 -17.09 -18.32
C GLY A 352 -4.37 -15.92 -17.99
N CYS A 353 -4.26 -14.87 -18.79
CA CYS A 353 -5.40 -13.99 -19.01
C CYS A 353 -6.69 -14.84 -18.87
N PRO A 354 -7.69 -14.51 -18.04
CA PRO A 354 -8.89 -15.34 -17.85
C PRO A 354 -9.72 -15.55 -19.14
N PHE A 355 -9.15 -15.11 -20.27
CA PHE A 355 -9.60 -15.12 -21.64
C PHE A 355 -8.68 -15.96 -22.56
N HIS A 356 -7.82 -16.84 -22.02
CA HIS A 356 -7.09 -17.89 -22.77
C HIS A 356 -7.54 -19.28 -22.38
#